data_AF-A0A5B1BH40-F1
#
_entry.id   AF-A0A5B1BH40-F1
#
_cell.length_a   1.000
_cell.length_b   1.000
_cell.length_c   1.000
_cell.angle_alpha   90.00
_cell.angle_beta   90.00
_cell.angle_gamma   90.00
#
_symmetry.space_group_name_H-M   'P 1'
#
loop_
_entity.id
_entity.type
_entity.pdbx_description
1 polymer ?
#
loop_
_entity_poly.entity_id
_entity_poly.type
_entity_poly.pdbx_seq_one_letter_code
_entity_poly.pdbx_strand_id
1 'polypeptide(L)'
;MHTLKTIFVFLFFTCIAFSQSKTKKDTILASRYFKKADSLFNENKLDSAIVYFKKALPIYKKAKAWERVARCYNGISESFWQLQLYNQSFIF
;
A
#
# COMPACT_ATOMS: atom_id res chain seq x y z
N MET A 1 -1.69 -5.47 -44.37
CA MET A 1 -2.04 -6.22 -43.14
C MET A 1 -0.93 -6.29 -42.09
N HIS A 2 0.37 -6.34 -42.46
CA HIS A 2 1.48 -6.42 -41.48
C HIS A 2 1.68 -5.14 -40.66
N THR A 3 1.54 -3.96 -41.27
CA THR A 3 1.68 -2.65 -40.61
C THR A 3 0.62 -2.38 -39.53
N LEU A 4 -0.61 -2.86 -39.73
CA LEU A 4 -1.68 -2.73 -38.73
C LEU A 4 -1.42 -3.62 -37.49
N LYS A 5 -0.88 -4.83 -37.71
CA LYS A 5 -0.48 -5.74 -36.63
C LYS A 5 0.67 -5.17 -35.80
N THR A 6 1.68 -4.56 -36.43
CA THR A 6 2.79 -3.93 -35.70
C THR A 6 2.35 -2.72 -34.87
N ILE A 7 1.43 -1.90 -35.37
CA ILE A 7 0.84 -0.79 -34.59
C ILE A 7 0.09 -1.31 -33.36
N PHE A 8 -0.69 -2.39 -33.52
CA PHE A 8 -1.40 -3.01 -32.40
C PHE A 8 -0.46 -3.55 -31.30
N VAL A 9 0.65 -4.17 -31.71
CA VAL A 9 1.67 -4.65 -30.77
C VAL A 9 2.32 -3.48 -30.03
N PHE A 10 2.64 -2.39 -30.74
CA PHE A 10 3.23 -1.20 -30.12
C PHE A 10 2.30 -0.53 -29.11
N LEU A 11 1.00 -0.39 -29.45
CA LEU A 11 -0.02 0.12 -28.54
C LEU A 11 -0.14 -0.76 -27.29
N PHE A 12 -0.14 -2.08 -27.44
CA PHE A 12 -0.18 -3.02 -26.31
C PHE A 12 1.01 -2.86 -25.36
N PHE A 13 2.23 -2.72 -25.88
CA PHE A 13 3.43 -2.49 -25.06
C PHE A 13 3.38 -1.15 -24.28
N THR A 14 2.88 -0.08 -24.91
CA THR A 14 2.75 1.23 -24.22
C THR A 14 1.73 1.20 -23.07
N CYS A 15 0.62 0.47 -23.22
CA CYS A 15 -0.39 0.31 -22.18
C CYS A 15 0.15 -0.40 -20.93
N ILE A 16 1.00 -1.42 -21.11
CA ILE A 16 1.65 -2.14 -20.00
C ILE A 16 2.63 -1.21 -19.27
N ALA A 17 3.48 -0.48 -20.01
CA ALA A 17 4.45 0.44 -19.42
C ALA A 17 3.79 1.56 -18.61
N PHE A 18 2.70 2.14 -19.11
CA PHE A 18 1.93 3.15 -18.39
C PHE A 18 1.30 2.61 -17.09
N SER A 19 0.78 1.39 -17.13
CA SER A 19 0.21 0.70 -15.96
C SER A 19 1.26 0.45 -14.87
N GLN A 20 2.48 0.07 -15.27
CA GLN A 20 3.60 -0.11 -14.34
C GLN A 20 4.06 1.21 -13.71
N SER A 21 4.14 2.29 -14.50
CA SER A 21 4.50 3.63 -14.01
C SER A 21 3.51 4.16 -12.97
N LYS A 22 2.20 4.00 -13.22
CA LYS A 22 1.14 4.35 -12.25
C LYS A 22 1.30 3.58 -10.94
N THR A 23 1.58 2.28 -11.02
CA THR A 23 1.80 1.42 -9.85
C THR A 23 3.02 1.88 -9.03
N LYS A 24 4.13 2.26 -9.69
CA LYS A 24 5.33 2.79 -9.02
C LYS A 24 5.09 4.14 -8.32
N LYS A 25 4.30 5.04 -8.91
CA LYS A 25 3.97 6.33 -8.28
C LYS A 25 3.09 6.14 -7.04
N ASP A 26 2.10 5.26 -7.14
CA ASP A 26 1.17 4.96 -6.04
C ASP A 26 1.92 4.34 -4.84
N THR A 27 2.92 3.47 -5.07
CA THR A 27 3.72 2.89 -3.97
C THR A 27 4.58 3.92 -3.24
N ILE A 28 5.01 5.02 -3.87
CA ILE A 28 5.69 6.13 -3.17
C ILE A 28 4.74 6.82 -2.19
N LEU A 29 3.48 7.06 -2.59
CA LEU A 29 2.47 7.63 -1.70
C LEU A 29 2.21 6.69 -0.51
N ALA A 30 2.04 5.39 -0.76
CA ALA A 30 1.88 4.39 0.28
C ALA A 30 3.09 4.33 1.23
N SER A 31 4.31 4.48 0.71
CA SER A 31 5.53 4.54 1.51
C SER A 31 5.56 5.73 2.45
N ARG A 32 5.10 6.90 2.01
CA ARG A 32 4.99 8.09 2.86
C ARG A 32 3.95 7.90 3.97
N TYR A 33 2.80 7.32 3.65
CA TYR A 33 1.80 7.00 4.67
C TYR A 33 2.34 5.99 5.70
N PHE A 34 3.01 4.94 5.24
CA PHE A 34 3.62 3.94 6.12
C PHE A 34 4.66 4.57 7.05
N LYS A 35 5.60 5.36 6.53
CA LYS A 35 6.62 6.05 7.35
C LYS A 35 6.00 6.99 8.38
N LYS A 36 4.93 7.70 8.00
CA LYS A 36 4.22 8.57 8.95
C LYS A 36 3.53 7.75 10.04
N ALA A 37 2.90 6.64 9.69
CA ALA A 37 2.28 5.73 10.66
C ALA A 37 3.32 5.19 11.65
N ASP A 38 4.47 4.75 11.15
CA ASP A 38 5.60 4.24 11.95
C ASP A 38 6.14 5.30 12.93
N SER A 39 6.32 6.55 12.47
CA SER A 39 6.68 7.67 13.34
C SER A 39 5.64 7.91 14.44
N LEU A 40 4.36 7.95 14.08
CA LEU A 40 3.26 8.16 15.03
C LEU A 40 3.17 7.02 16.05
N PHE A 41 3.42 5.79 15.60
CA PHE A 41 3.47 4.62 16.46
C PHE A 41 4.60 4.74 17.50
N ASN A 42 5.81 5.10 17.06
CA ASN A 42 6.95 5.34 17.96
C ASN A 42 6.72 6.52 18.92
N GLU A 43 5.89 7.48 18.54
CA GLU A 43 5.43 8.59 19.41
C GLU A 43 4.24 8.20 20.32
N ASN A 44 3.85 6.92 20.36
CA ASN A 44 2.69 6.39 21.09
C ASN A 44 1.33 7.01 20.69
N LYS A 45 1.23 7.60 19.47
CA LYS A 45 0.01 8.16 18.89
C LYS A 45 -0.73 7.09 18.08
N LEU A 46 -1.14 6.03 18.76
CA LEU A 46 -1.58 4.76 18.17
C LEU A 46 -2.83 4.90 17.27
N ASP A 47 -3.84 5.67 17.69
CA ASP A 47 -5.02 5.93 16.86
C ASP A 47 -4.66 6.58 15.52
N SER A 48 -3.75 7.55 15.56
CA SER A 48 -3.26 8.21 14.35
C SER A 48 -2.42 7.27 13.50
N ALA A 49 -1.57 6.43 14.11
CA ALA A 49 -0.79 5.43 13.41
C ALA A 49 -1.70 4.47 12.62
N ILE A 50 -2.76 3.95 13.25
CA ILE A 50 -3.76 3.08 12.62
C ILE A 50 -4.37 3.74 11.38
N VAL A 51 -4.76 5.02 11.46
CA VAL A 51 -5.32 5.75 10.33
C VAL A 51 -4.35 5.78 9.14
N TYR A 52 -3.07 6.04 9.39
CA TYR A 52 -2.07 6.13 8.31
C TYR A 52 -1.67 4.75 7.77
N PHE A 53 -1.58 3.71 8.59
CA PHE A 53 -1.41 2.33 8.10
C PHE A 53 -2.58 1.92 7.20
N LYS A 54 -3.83 2.25 7.58
CA LYS A 54 -5.02 2.00 6.76
C LYS A 54 -5.02 2.77 5.44
N LYS A 55 -4.41 3.96 5.37
CA LYS A 55 -4.23 4.71 4.10
C LYS A 55 -3.21 4.03 3.17
N ALA A 56 -2.15 3.43 3.70
CA ALA A 56 -1.13 2.74 2.91
C ALA A 56 -1.62 1.37 2.36
N LEU A 57 -2.40 0.65 3.16
CA LEU A 57 -2.85 -0.72 2.91
C LEU A 57 -3.50 -0.96 1.53
N PRO A 58 -4.56 -0.23 1.10
CA PRO A 58 -5.22 -0.51 -0.18
C PRO A 58 -4.30 -0.27 -1.38
N ILE A 59 -3.36 0.67 -1.27
CA ILE A 59 -2.40 0.97 -2.33
C ILE A 59 -1.42 -0.18 -2.47
N TYR A 60 -0.86 -0.68 -1.35
CA TYR A 60 0.03 -1.83 -1.38
C TYR A 60 -0.67 -3.12 -1.84
N LYS A 61 -1.94 -3.32 -1.49
CA LYS A 61 -2.75 -4.44 -2.03
C LYS A 61 -2.90 -4.35 -3.54
N LYS A 62 -3.26 -3.18 -4.08
CA LYS A 62 -3.39 -2.94 -5.52
C LYS A 62 -2.06 -3.15 -6.26
N ALA A 63 -0.96 -2.74 -5.64
CA ALA A 63 0.39 -2.94 -6.16
C ALA A 63 0.93 -4.36 -5.96
N LYS A 64 0.17 -5.26 -5.31
CA LYS A 64 0.58 -6.63 -4.92
C LYS A 64 1.90 -6.66 -4.11
N ALA A 65 2.15 -5.60 -3.34
CA ALA A 65 3.33 -5.48 -2.47
C ALA A 65 3.07 -6.17 -1.13
N TRP A 66 2.95 -7.50 -1.14
CA TRP A 66 2.43 -8.29 -0.01
C TRP A 66 3.25 -8.17 1.28
N GLU A 67 4.57 -8.05 1.20
CA GLU A 67 5.42 -7.76 2.36
C GLU A 67 4.98 -6.46 3.06
N ARG A 68 4.71 -5.40 2.27
CA ARG A 68 4.25 -4.11 2.80
C ARG A 68 2.83 -4.18 3.34
N VAL A 69 1.97 -5.00 2.72
CA VAL A 69 0.62 -5.30 3.23
C VAL A 69 0.71 -5.92 4.62
N ALA A 70 1.53 -6.96 4.78
CA ALA A 70 1.74 -7.61 6.07
C ALA A 70 2.27 -6.62 7.13
N ARG A 71 3.25 -5.78 6.78
CA ARG A 71 3.75 -4.75 7.70
C ARG A 71 2.68 -3.73 8.13
N CYS A 72 1.75 -3.36 7.24
CA CYS A 72 0.64 -2.50 7.62
C CYS A 72 -0.30 -3.18 8.62
N TYR A 73 -0.61 -4.46 8.42
CA TYR A 73 -1.43 -5.23 9.34
C TYR A 73 -0.76 -5.39 10.71
N ASN A 74 0.52 -5.75 10.73
CA ASN A 74 1.29 -5.83 11.98
C ASN A 74 1.25 -4.51 12.74
N GLY A 75 1.52 -3.38 12.08
CA GLY A 75 1.46 -2.07 12.73
C GLY A 75 0.07 -1.71 13.26
N ILE A 76 -1.00 -2.07 12.56
CA ILE A 76 -2.40 -1.87 13.03
C ILE A 76 -2.68 -2.76 14.24
N SER A 77 -2.34 -4.04 14.15
CA SER A 77 -2.60 -5.02 15.21
C SER A 77 -1.83 -4.67 16.48
N GLU A 78 -0.55 -4.32 16.35
CA GLU A 78 0.29 -3.87 17.48
C GLU A 78 -0.23 -2.57 18.10
N SER A 79 -0.71 -1.63 17.28
CA SER A 79 -1.35 -0.42 17.79
C SER A 79 -2.61 -0.74 18.62
N PHE A 80 -3.44 -1.69 18.17
CA PHE A 80 -4.62 -2.11 18.94
C PHE A 80 -4.26 -2.86 20.23
N TRP A 81 -3.21 -3.68 20.18
CA TRP A 81 -2.67 -4.35 21.37
C TRP A 81 -2.23 -3.34 22.43
N GLN A 82 -1.48 -2.31 22.03
CA GLN A 82 -1.01 -1.27 22.95
C GLN A 82 -2.14 -0.37 23.47
N LEU A 83 -3.23 -0.20 22.69
CA LEU A 83 -4.45 0.50 23.14
C LEU A 83 -5.35 -0.35 24.06
N GLN A 84 -5.01 -1.61 24.35
CA GLN A 84 -5.87 -2.58 25.07
C GLN A 84 -7.21 -2.86 24.35
N LEU A 85 -7.31 -2.54 23.06
CA LEU A 85 -8.49 -2.78 22.23
C LEU A 85 -8.39 -4.15 21.54
N TYR A 86 -8.21 -5.20 22.34
CA TYR A 86 -7.87 -6.55 21.87
C TYR A 86 -8.86 -7.10 20.81
N ASN A 87 -10.16 -6.82 20.97
CA ASN A 87 -11.19 -7.29 20.04
C ASN A 87 -11.00 -6.74 18.61
N GLN A 88 -10.38 -5.57 18.45
CA GLN A 88 -10.14 -4.97 17.13
C GLN A 88 -8.86 -5.50 16.48
N SER A 89 -7.91 -6.04 17.27
CA SER A 89 -6.66 -6.63 16.78
C SER A 89 -6.91 -7.92 15.99
N PHE A 90 -7.79 -8.82 16.44
CA PHE A 90 -8.04 -10.11 15.78
C PHE A 90 -8.61 -10.03 14.35
N ILE A 91 -9.06 -8.84 13.93
CA ILE A 91 -9.56 -8.59 12.57
C ILE A 91 -8.39 -8.36 11.58
N PHE A 92 -7.17 -8.12 12.07
CA PHE A 92 -6.01 -7.66 11.30
C PHE A 92 -4.77 -8.51 11.53
#